data_AF-A0A2D7IIL2-F1
#
_entry.id   AF-A0A2D7IIL2-F1
#
_cell.length_a   1.000
_cell.length_b   1.000
_cell.length_c   1.000
_cell.angle_alpha   90.00
_cell.angle_beta   90.00
_cell.angle_gamma   90.00
#
_symmetry.space_group_name_H-M   'P 1'
#
loop_
_entity.id
_entity.type
_entity.pdbx_description
1 polymer ?
#
loop_
_entity_poly.entity_id
_entity_poly.type
_entity_poly.pdbx_seq_one_letter_code
_entity_poly.pdbx_strand_id
1 'polypeptide(L)'
;MENHMQYVVSNLRLLDREPAFSFVGGEPTLNPALMPMLQRTGNKKLRNRLVTNGSAGLKFWEEHYHYFHTIEISYHPEFADLEHIKEVVHYIQHEDRPEKVYVDIAVHVTHDDAAWLKGVQAYEQLAKEFYDNERVWVHIKLLYSNFTRGKKFFPYKTYQMEYWHKSKGMNFNADETMFKGNLKYDGRQRARHDLDQNWLSRKQNIVKKDWNFKGYNCYAGEDTLVIDHLGDVWRGWCKVGSPLGNLSKRNVNFDPGYIQCTKDTCRNGHDQVARKFK
;
A
#
# COMPACT_ATOMS: atom_id res chain seq x y z
N MET A 1 -17.66 1.94 17.75
CA MET A 1 -16.43 2.29 16.98
C MET A 1 -15.83 3.61 17.42
N GLU A 2 -16.59 4.70 17.59
CA GLU A 2 -16.04 6.04 17.90
C GLU A 2 -15.13 6.08 19.14
N ASN A 3 -15.52 5.41 20.22
CA ASN A 3 -14.70 5.34 21.44
C ASN A 3 -13.42 4.50 21.30
N HIS A 4 -13.26 3.73 20.20
CA HIS A 4 -12.09 2.87 20.02
C HIS A 4 -10.86 3.65 19.59
N MET A 5 -11.01 4.67 18.73
CA MET A 5 -9.88 5.50 18.31
C MET A 5 -9.28 6.25 19.49
N GLN A 6 -10.15 6.89 20.29
CA GLN A 6 -9.70 7.58 21.49
C GLN A 6 -9.06 6.62 22.51
N TYR A 7 -9.60 5.41 22.66
CA TYR A 7 -8.98 4.36 23.48
C TYR A 7 -7.56 4.03 23.00
N VAL A 8 -7.35 3.80 21.70
CA VAL A 8 -6.01 3.54 21.13
C VAL A 8 -5.07 4.72 21.35
N VAL A 9 -5.50 5.92 20.98
CA VAL A 9 -4.68 7.15 21.10
C VAL A 9 -4.27 7.39 22.55
N SER A 10 -5.21 7.26 23.50
CA SER A 10 -4.94 7.52 24.92
C SER A 10 -3.93 6.50 25.48
N ASN A 11 -4.11 5.21 25.18
CA ASN A 11 -3.21 4.18 25.70
C ASN A 11 -1.81 4.28 25.10
N LEU A 12 -1.67 4.57 23.80
CA LEU A 12 -0.35 4.76 23.20
C LEU A 12 0.37 5.98 23.78
N ARG A 13 -0.35 7.06 24.05
CA ARG A 13 0.23 8.27 24.68
C ARG A 13 0.64 8.07 26.13
N LEU A 14 -0.05 7.20 26.87
CA LEU A 14 0.41 6.80 28.21
C LEU A 14 1.76 6.08 28.18
N LEU A 15 2.14 5.52 27.02
CA LEU A 15 3.45 4.91 26.76
C LEU A 15 4.43 5.88 26.06
N ASP A 16 4.11 7.18 26.02
CA ASP A 16 4.87 8.21 25.28
C ASP A 16 5.03 7.90 23.77
N ARG A 17 4.05 7.20 23.19
CA ARG A 17 4.00 6.87 21.75
C ARG A 17 2.93 7.72 21.06
N GLU A 18 3.32 8.41 19.99
CA GLU A 18 2.39 9.17 19.16
C GLU A 18 1.92 8.32 17.97
N PRO A 19 0.62 7.99 17.86
CA PRO A 19 0.13 7.14 16.79
C PRO A 19 0.12 7.83 15.42
N ALA A 20 0.23 7.02 14.37
CA ALA A 20 -0.04 7.40 12.99
C ALA A 20 -0.93 6.33 12.36
N PHE A 21 -2.07 6.72 11.79
CA PHE A 21 -3.07 5.77 11.29
C PHE A 21 -2.99 5.62 9.79
N SER A 22 -2.98 4.38 9.29
CA SER A 22 -3.22 4.06 7.88
C SER A 22 -4.62 3.51 7.72
N PHE A 23 -5.50 4.26 7.06
CA PHE A 23 -6.85 3.82 6.72
C PHE A 23 -6.81 3.06 5.40
N VAL A 24 -7.07 1.75 5.46
CA VAL A 24 -6.99 0.79 4.35
C VAL A 24 -8.21 -0.15 4.39
N GLY A 25 -8.42 -0.96 3.35
CA GLY A 25 -9.43 -2.02 3.37
C GLY A 25 -10.12 -2.18 2.03
N GLY A 26 -11.46 -2.16 2.04
CA GLY A 26 -12.26 -1.92 0.83
C GLY A 26 -12.06 -0.48 0.36
N GLU A 27 -13.14 0.28 0.22
CA GLU A 27 -13.04 1.72 0.01
C GLU A 27 -13.30 2.46 1.33
N PRO A 28 -12.26 3.00 2.02
CA PRO A 28 -12.45 3.57 3.36
C PRO A 28 -13.40 4.75 3.38
N THR A 29 -13.48 5.52 2.29
CA THR A 29 -14.35 6.71 2.20
C THR A 29 -15.84 6.37 2.24
N LEU A 30 -16.22 5.12 1.96
CA LEU A 30 -17.60 4.62 2.10
C LEU A 30 -17.95 4.20 3.53
N ASN A 31 -16.98 4.15 4.44
CA ASN A 31 -17.25 3.77 5.83
C ASN A 31 -17.77 4.99 6.61
N PRO A 32 -19.03 4.99 7.09
CA PRO A 32 -19.59 6.12 7.83
C PRO A 32 -18.85 6.39 9.15
N ALA A 33 -18.13 5.40 9.69
CA ALA A 33 -17.33 5.57 10.89
C ALA A 33 -15.99 6.29 10.65
N LEU A 34 -15.56 6.48 9.39
CA LEU A 34 -14.29 7.12 9.08
C LEU A 34 -14.22 8.55 9.66
N MET A 35 -15.28 9.35 9.53
CA MET A 35 -15.26 10.73 10.01
C MET A 35 -15.16 10.86 11.52
N PRO A 36 -16.01 10.18 12.31
CA PRO A 36 -15.83 10.13 13.75
C PRO A 36 -14.46 9.61 14.19
N MET A 37 -13.85 8.71 13.40
CA MET A 37 -12.51 8.20 13.68
C MET A 37 -11.42 9.25 13.44
N LEU A 38 -11.45 9.96 12.31
CA LEU A 38 -10.45 10.98 11.94
C LEU A 38 -10.42 12.12 12.97
N GLN A 39 -11.59 12.62 13.37
CA GLN A 39 -11.75 13.66 14.41
C GLN A 39 -11.14 13.26 15.76
N ARG A 40 -10.97 11.97 16.02
CA ARG A 40 -10.43 11.43 17.28
C ARG A 40 -8.98 10.94 17.16
N THR A 41 -8.33 11.08 16.01
CA THR A 41 -6.90 10.76 15.86
C THR A 41 -6.04 11.71 16.70
N GLY A 42 -6.38 13.01 16.69
CA GLY A 42 -5.81 14.02 17.58
C GLY A 42 -4.30 14.20 17.49
N ASN A 43 -3.66 13.80 16.38
CA ASN A 43 -2.21 13.69 16.28
C ASN A 43 -1.49 15.04 16.53
N LYS A 44 -0.44 15.03 17.36
CA LYS A 44 0.45 16.19 17.57
C LYS A 44 1.18 16.59 16.27
N LYS A 45 1.51 15.60 15.44
CA LYS A 45 2.04 15.77 14.09
C LYS A 45 1.22 14.94 13.12
N LEU A 46 0.65 15.57 12.10
CA LEU A 46 -0.15 14.87 11.10
C LEU A 46 0.70 13.84 10.35
N ARG A 47 0.38 12.55 10.52
CA ARG A 47 1.04 11.41 9.86
C ARG A 47 0.06 10.36 9.35
N ASN A 48 -1.22 10.67 9.36
CA ASN A 48 -2.24 9.74 8.89
C ASN A 48 -2.11 9.53 7.38
N ARG A 49 -2.45 8.33 6.95
CA ARG A 49 -2.46 7.90 5.56
C ARG A 49 -3.83 7.37 5.17
N LEU A 50 -4.31 7.73 3.99
CA LEU A 50 -5.47 7.13 3.36
C LEU A 50 -5.01 6.29 2.18
N VAL A 51 -5.52 5.06 2.04
CA VAL A 51 -5.41 4.27 0.82
C VAL A 51 -6.81 4.08 0.27
N THR A 52 -7.07 4.62 -0.93
CA THR A 52 -8.40 4.71 -1.53
C THR A 52 -8.32 4.41 -3.03
N ASN A 53 -9.44 4.06 -3.65
CA ASN A 53 -9.56 4.05 -5.11
C ASN A 53 -9.80 5.46 -5.70
N GLY A 54 -9.99 6.48 -4.85
CA GLY A 54 -10.19 7.88 -5.23
C GLY A 54 -11.61 8.26 -5.68
N SER A 55 -12.57 7.33 -5.62
CA SER A 55 -13.94 7.52 -6.11
C SER A 55 -14.82 8.45 -5.27
N ALA A 56 -14.37 8.88 -4.09
CA ALA A 56 -15.10 9.85 -3.27
C ALA A 56 -15.23 11.19 -4.02
N GLY A 57 -16.43 11.79 -3.98
CA GLY A 57 -16.70 13.08 -4.61
C GLY A 57 -15.95 14.24 -3.96
N LEU A 58 -15.82 15.37 -4.68
CA LEU A 58 -15.07 16.56 -4.21
C LEU A 58 -15.49 17.06 -2.82
N LYS A 59 -16.78 16.98 -2.47
CA LYS A 59 -17.27 17.35 -1.14
C LYS A 59 -16.58 16.59 0.00
N PHE A 60 -16.31 15.30 -0.18
CA PHE A 60 -15.56 14.51 0.82
C PHE A 60 -14.16 15.10 0.99
N TRP A 61 -13.49 15.41 -0.13
CA TRP A 61 -12.14 15.95 -0.09
C TRP A 61 -12.13 17.32 0.55
N GLU A 62 -13.10 18.17 0.24
CA GLU A 62 -13.29 19.48 0.85
C GLU A 62 -13.34 19.42 2.37
N GLU A 63 -14.09 18.48 2.90
CA GLU A 63 -14.32 18.38 4.33
C GLU A 63 -13.20 17.63 5.07
N HIS A 64 -12.37 16.84 4.39
CA HIS A 64 -11.57 15.81 5.08
C HIS A 64 -10.11 15.65 4.65
N TYR A 65 -9.65 16.25 3.55
CA TYR A 65 -8.27 16.05 3.06
C TYR A 65 -7.20 16.39 4.13
N HIS A 66 -7.48 17.42 4.95
CA HIS A 66 -6.59 17.94 5.99
C HIS A 66 -6.33 16.95 7.14
N TYR A 67 -7.07 15.84 7.24
CA TYR A 67 -6.79 14.78 8.20
C TYR A 67 -5.68 13.81 7.75
N PHE A 68 -5.13 13.99 6.56
CA PHE A 68 -4.12 13.09 5.98
C PHE A 68 -2.83 13.82 5.64
N HIS A 69 -1.71 13.18 5.98
CA HIS A 69 -0.40 13.58 5.48
C HIS A 69 -0.15 12.98 4.09
N THR A 70 -0.64 11.77 3.85
CA THR A 70 -0.45 11.04 2.59
C THR A 70 -1.73 10.38 2.12
N ILE A 71 -2.03 10.49 0.84
CA ILE A 71 -3.15 9.81 0.17
C ILE A 71 -2.55 8.91 -0.92
N GLU A 72 -2.68 7.59 -0.79
CA GLU A 72 -2.40 6.65 -1.88
C GLU A 72 -3.69 6.36 -2.64
N ILE A 73 -3.70 6.71 -3.93
CA ILE A 73 -4.78 6.42 -4.86
C ILE A 73 -4.40 5.15 -5.63
N SER A 74 -5.08 4.05 -5.34
CA SER A 74 -4.99 2.81 -6.12
C SER A 74 -5.93 2.93 -7.34
N TYR A 75 -5.40 3.51 -8.42
CA TYR A 75 -6.16 3.77 -9.64
C TYR A 75 -6.26 2.51 -10.50
N HIS A 76 -7.48 2.01 -10.69
CA HIS A 76 -7.79 0.92 -11.60
C HIS A 76 -8.49 1.48 -12.85
N PRO A 77 -7.82 1.52 -14.02
CA PRO A 77 -8.37 2.13 -15.23
C PRO A 77 -9.73 1.55 -15.66
N GLU A 78 -10.03 0.32 -15.28
CA GLU A 78 -11.29 -0.37 -15.59
C GLU A 78 -12.48 0.13 -14.77
N PHE A 79 -12.24 0.69 -13.59
CA PHE A 79 -13.28 1.01 -12.60
C PHE A 79 -13.28 2.47 -12.14
N ALA A 80 -12.16 3.18 -12.31
CA ALA A 80 -11.98 4.55 -11.85
C ALA A 80 -12.02 5.55 -13.01
N ASP A 81 -12.69 6.67 -12.78
CA ASP A 81 -12.76 7.79 -13.71
C ASP A 81 -11.45 8.60 -13.64
N LEU A 82 -10.76 8.74 -14.78
CA LEU A 82 -9.49 9.44 -14.84
C LEU A 82 -9.62 10.95 -14.58
N GLU A 83 -10.67 11.58 -15.11
CA GLU A 83 -10.86 13.03 -14.98
C GLU A 83 -11.24 13.39 -13.55
N HIS A 84 -12.13 12.60 -12.94
CA HIS A 84 -12.44 12.74 -11.51
C HIS A 84 -11.17 12.65 -10.64
N ILE A 85 -10.27 11.71 -10.94
CA ILE A 85 -9.02 11.59 -10.18
C ILE A 85 -8.13 12.82 -10.36
N LYS A 86 -8.05 13.38 -11.57
CA LYS A 86 -7.34 14.65 -11.79
C LYS A 86 -7.97 15.79 -10.98
N GLU A 87 -9.29 15.91 -10.99
CA GLU A 87 -10.02 16.93 -10.22
C GLU A 87 -9.74 16.81 -8.72
N VAL A 88 -9.80 15.60 -8.17
CA VAL A 88 -9.49 15.32 -6.76
C VAL A 88 -8.05 15.71 -6.43
N VAL A 89 -7.08 15.35 -7.27
CA VAL A 89 -5.67 15.64 -7.00
C VAL A 89 -5.39 17.13 -7.11
N HIS A 90 -5.95 17.81 -8.12
CA HIS A 90 -5.89 19.27 -8.24
C HIS A 90 -6.49 19.97 -7.02
N TYR A 91 -7.64 19.50 -6.54
CA TYR A 91 -8.27 20.02 -5.33
C TYR A 91 -7.34 19.92 -4.11
N ILE A 92 -6.77 18.73 -3.88
CA ILE A 92 -5.87 18.46 -2.74
C ILE A 92 -4.59 19.29 -2.84
N GLN A 93 -4.06 19.48 -4.06
CA GLN A 93 -2.77 20.13 -4.29
C GLN A 93 -2.82 21.64 -4.46
N HIS A 94 -4.03 22.24 -4.42
CA HIS A 94 -4.22 23.67 -4.62
C HIS A 94 -3.30 24.51 -3.70
N GLU A 95 -2.65 25.53 -4.26
CA GLU A 95 -1.54 26.22 -3.59
C GLU A 95 -1.95 26.92 -2.28
N ASP A 96 -3.16 27.48 -2.26
CA ASP A 96 -3.75 28.15 -1.10
C ASP A 96 -4.09 27.22 0.08
N ARG A 97 -3.95 25.89 -0.10
CA ARG A 97 -4.26 24.93 0.97
C ARG A 97 -3.20 25.03 2.08
N PRO A 98 -3.61 25.23 3.34
CA PRO A 98 -2.67 25.34 4.45
C PRO A 98 -1.95 24.01 4.71
N GLU A 99 -2.65 22.88 4.60
CA GLU A 99 -2.05 21.56 4.72
C GLU A 99 -1.42 21.11 3.39
N LYS A 100 -0.12 20.83 3.42
CA LYS A 100 0.59 20.24 2.29
C LYS A 100 0.49 18.71 2.38
N VAL A 101 -0.42 18.15 1.60
CA VAL A 101 -0.67 16.70 1.54
C VAL A 101 0.13 16.09 0.40
N TYR A 102 0.71 14.91 0.63
CA TYR A 102 1.37 14.13 -0.40
C TYR A 102 0.40 13.14 -1.04
N VAL A 103 0.44 13.01 -2.36
CA VAL A 103 -0.39 12.07 -3.13
C VAL A 103 0.50 11.08 -3.86
N ASP A 104 0.18 9.79 -3.74
CA ASP A 104 0.84 8.71 -4.48
C ASP A 104 -0.22 7.97 -5.31
N ILE A 105 -0.15 8.09 -6.63
CA ILE A 105 -1.08 7.48 -7.57
C ILE A 105 -0.45 6.21 -8.13
N ALA A 106 -0.92 5.07 -7.64
CA ALA A 106 -0.56 3.76 -8.15
C ALA A 106 -1.51 3.36 -9.29
N VAL A 107 -1.04 3.47 -10.54
CA VAL A 107 -1.80 3.08 -11.73
C VAL A 107 -1.67 1.57 -11.93
N HIS A 108 -2.74 0.84 -11.68
CA HIS A 108 -2.79 -0.61 -11.82
C HIS A 108 -2.87 -1.01 -13.30
N VAL A 109 -1.99 -1.92 -13.71
CA VAL A 109 -1.94 -2.48 -15.07
C VAL A 109 -1.99 -4.00 -15.03
N THR A 110 -2.58 -4.62 -16.04
CA THR A 110 -2.71 -6.09 -16.13
C THR A 110 -1.99 -6.62 -17.37
N HIS A 111 -1.80 -7.95 -17.46
CA HIS A 111 -1.14 -8.59 -18.60
C HIS A 111 -2.00 -8.60 -19.88
N ASP A 112 -3.29 -8.29 -19.78
CA ASP A 112 -4.18 -8.14 -20.93
C ASP A 112 -3.78 -6.88 -21.74
N ASP A 113 -3.76 -6.97 -23.07
CA ASP A 113 -3.23 -5.88 -23.90
C ASP A 113 -4.11 -4.62 -23.87
N ALA A 114 -5.43 -4.80 -23.87
CA ALA A 114 -6.36 -3.67 -23.90
C ALA A 114 -6.34 -2.95 -22.55
N ALA A 115 -6.40 -3.70 -21.45
CA ALA A 115 -6.28 -3.17 -20.10
C ALA A 115 -4.90 -2.52 -19.85
N TRP A 116 -3.82 -3.15 -20.32
CA TRP A 116 -2.47 -2.59 -20.25
C TRP A 116 -2.37 -1.24 -20.95
N LEU A 117 -2.83 -1.16 -22.20
CA LEU A 117 -2.79 0.08 -22.98
C LEU A 117 -3.58 1.18 -22.29
N LYS A 118 -4.79 0.87 -21.79
CA LYS A 118 -5.62 1.83 -21.04
C LYS A 118 -4.89 2.36 -19.80
N GLY A 119 -4.25 1.46 -19.03
CA GLY A 119 -3.49 1.87 -17.85
C GLY A 119 -2.23 2.65 -18.16
N VAL A 120 -1.48 2.30 -19.20
CA VAL A 120 -0.31 3.09 -19.65
C VAL A 120 -0.73 4.48 -20.11
N GLN A 121 -1.82 4.60 -20.87
CA GLN A 121 -2.35 5.90 -21.29
C GLN A 121 -2.76 6.76 -20.09
N ALA A 122 -3.42 6.17 -19.09
CA ALA A 122 -3.77 6.90 -17.87
C ALA A 122 -2.53 7.33 -17.08
N TYR A 123 -1.52 6.44 -16.95
CA TYR A 123 -0.24 6.75 -16.34
C TYR A 123 0.45 7.92 -17.02
N GLU A 124 0.57 7.90 -18.35
CA GLU A 124 1.25 8.96 -19.11
C GLU A 124 0.53 10.30 -18.97
N GLN A 125 -0.81 10.30 -18.98
CA GLN A 125 -1.59 11.52 -18.74
C GLN A 125 -1.35 12.08 -17.34
N LEU A 126 -1.46 11.25 -16.29
CA LEU A 126 -1.26 11.68 -14.91
C LEU A 126 0.18 12.11 -14.64
N ALA A 127 1.16 11.36 -15.14
CA ALA A 127 2.57 11.66 -14.98
C ALA A 127 2.96 12.97 -15.68
N LYS A 128 2.34 13.28 -16.83
CA LYS A 128 2.52 14.56 -17.52
C LYS A 128 1.84 15.70 -16.76
N GLU A 129 0.59 15.51 -16.35
CA GLU A 129 -0.22 16.52 -15.64
C GLU A 129 0.45 16.99 -14.35
N PHE A 130 1.02 16.05 -13.59
CA PHE A 130 1.61 16.32 -12.28
C PHE A 130 3.14 16.28 -12.28
N TYR A 131 3.79 16.39 -13.44
CA TYR A 131 5.25 16.25 -13.58
C TYR A 131 6.05 17.20 -12.68
N ASP A 132 5.63 18.46 -12.59
CA ASP A 132 6.31 19.51 -11.81
C ASP A 132 5.81 19.59 -10.35
N ASN A 133 4.88 18.71 -9.94
CA ASN A 133 4.35 18.72 -8.58
C ASN A 133 5.15 17.77 -7.68
N GLU A 134 6.07 18.32 -6.90
CA GLU A 134 6.93 17.57 -5.97
C GLU A 134 6.18 16.78 -4.87
N ARG A 135 4.87 17.05 -4.69
CA ARG A 135 4.02 16.35 -3.72
C ARG A 135 3.17 15.26 -4.34
N VAL A 136 3.22 15.07 -5.65
CA VAL A 136 2.47 14.03 -6.37
C VAL A 136 3.43 13.06 -7.03
N TRP A 137 3.31 11.78 -6.69
CA TRP A 137 4.02 10.71 -7.37
C TRP A 137 3.03 9.87 -8.16
N VAL A 138 3.36 9.58 -9.42
CA VAL A 138 2.55 8.73 -10.29
C VAL A 138 3.40 7.56 -10.72
N HIS A 139 2.90 6.33 -10.57
CA HIS A 139 3.69 5.16 -10.91
C HIS A 139 2.85 3.97 -11.35
N ILE A 140 3.41 3.14 -12.23
CA ILE A 140 2.78 1.88 -12.64
C ILE A 140 2.96 0.80 -11.58
N LYS A 141 1.87 0.08 -11.29
CA LYS A 141 1.80 -1.04 -10.35
C LYS A 141 1.28 -2.30 -11.04
N LEU A 142 2.12 -3.34 -11.07
CA LEU A 142 1.75 -4.66 -11.58
C LEU A 142 0.82 -5.39 -10.58
N LEU A 143 -0.09 -6.21 -11.10
CA LEU A 143 -1.05 -7.00 -10.32
C LEU A 143 -0.54 -8.43 -10.07
N TYR A 144 -0.93 -8.97 -8.92
CA TYR A 144 -0.68 -10.37 -8.54
C TYR A 144 -1.76 -11.29 -9.13
N SER A 145 -1.34 -12.46 -9.63
CA SER A 145 -2.24 -13.46 -10.22
C SER A 145 -3.13 -14.18 -9.21
N ASN A 146 -2.85 -14.07 -7.91
CA ASN A 146 -3.55 -14.81 -6.86
C ASN A 146 -4.16 -13.91 -5.78
N PHE A 147 -4.61 -12.70 -6.15
CA PHE A 147 -5.34 -11.78 -5.28
C PHE A 147 -4.74 -11.71 -3.87
N THR A 148 -3.43 -11.46 -3.79
CA THR A 148 -2.61 -11.34 -2.56
C THR A 148 -2.31 -12.61 -1.75
N ARG A 149 -2.82 -13.79 -2.12
CA ARG A 149 -2.49 -15.07 -1.45
C ARG A 149 -1.14 -15.67 -1.89
N GLY A 150 -0.25 -14.84 -2.43
CA GLY A 150 1.13 -15.15 -2.76
C GLY A 150 1.75 -14.02 -3.57
N LYS A 151 2.96 -14.26 -4.08
CA LYS A 151 3.86 -13.23 -4.60
C LYS A 151 4.04 -13.28 -6.11
N LYS A 152 3.13 -13.97 -6.81
CA LYS A 152 3.22 -14.24 -8.23
C LYS A 152 2.49 -13.15 -9.00
N PHE A 153 3.18 -12.45 -9.89
CA PHE A 153 2.53 -11.48 -10.77
C PHE A 153 1.67 -12.20 -11.82
N PHE A 154 0.81 -11.44 -12.52
CA PHE A 154 0.27 -11.94 -13.78
C PHE A 154 1.39 -12.19 -14.80
N PRO A 155 1.18 -13.07 -15.78
CA PRO A 155 2.20 -13.39 -16.76
C PRO A 155 2.29 -12.29 -17.84
N TYR A 156 3.00 -11.20 -17.54
CA TYR A 156 3.17 -10.03 -18.42
C TYR A 156 4.01 -10.34 -19.64
N LYS A 157 3.74 -9.67 -20.76
CA LYS A 157 4.49 -9.84 -22.02
C LYS A 157 5.78 -9.01 -22.02
N THR A 158 6.73 -9.35 -22.88
CA THR A 158 8.05 -8.68 -22.94
C THR A 158 7.98 -7.18 -23.09
N TYR A 159 7.19 -6.69 -24.05
CA TYR A 159 7.02 -5.24 -24.23
C TYR A 159 6.43 -4.53 -23.00
N GLN A 160 5.55 -5.21 -22.24
CA GLN A 160 4.96 -4.68 -21.01
C GLN A 160 6.04 -4.56 -19.93
N MET A 161 6.88 -5.58 -19.82
CA MET A 161 7.97 -5.57 -18.86
C MET A 161 9.05 -4.55 -19.21
N GLU A 162 9.44 -4.44 -20.48
CA GLU A 162 10.36 -3.40 -20.97
C GLU A 162 9.87 -2.00 -20.55
N TYR A 163 8.60 -1.70 -20.82
CA TYR A 163 7.99 -0.43 -20.44
C TYR A 163 8.01 -0.23 -18.91
N TRP A 164 7.58 -1.23 -18.15
CA TRP A 164 7.54 -1.13 -16.68
C TRP A 164 8.93 -0.86 -16.10
N HIS A 165 9.97 -1.55 -16.55
CA HIS A 165 11.35 -1.30 -16.10
C HIS A 165 11.83 0.10 -16.46
N LYS A 166 11.58 0.52 -17.70
CA LYS A 166 11.90 1.88 -18.16
C LYS A 166 11.22 2.94 -17.30
N SER A 167 9.94 2.75 -16.96
CA SER A 167 9.19 3.67 -16.08
C SER A 167 9.76 3.80 -14.67
N LYS A 168 10.60 2.85 -14.25
CA LYS A 168 11.28 2.83 -12.94
C LYS A 168 12.76 3.22 -13.03
N GLY A 169 13.27 3.59 -14.22
CA GLY A 169 14.70 3.82 -14.45
C GLY A 169 15.55 2.56 -14.30
N MET A 170 14.97 1.38 -14.52
CA MET A 170 15.65 0.08 -14.37
C MET A 170 15.97 -0.52 -15.75
N ASN A 171 17.08 -1.28 -15.82
CA ASN A 171 17.41 -2.06 -17.01
C ASN A 171 16.59 -3.34 -17.05
N PHE A 172 15.94 -3.61 -18.19
CA PHE A 172 15.21 -4.86 -18.41
C PHE A 172 16.17 -5.98 -18.84
N ASN A 173 16.03 -7.16 -18.23
CA ASN A 173 16.68 -8.40 -18.67
C ASN A 173 15.61 -9.48 -18.87
N ALA A 174 15.39 -9.87 -20.13
CA ALA A 174 14.38 -10.86 -20.48
C ALA A 174 14.72 -12.25 -19.89
N ASP A 175 15.96 -12.72 -19.99
CA ASP A 175 16.34 -14.07 -19.58
C ASP A 175 16.10 -14.35 -18.09
N GLU A 176 16.22 -13.31 -17.26
CA GLU A 176 16.00 -13.40 -15.82
C GLU A 176 14.53 -13.39 -15.41
N THR A 177 13.64 -12.90 -16.28
CA THR A 177 12.21 -12.69 -15.98
C THR A 177 11.30 -13.70 -16.68
N MET A 178 11.85 -14.48 -17.61
CA MET A 178 11.10 -15.41 -18.45
C MET A 178 10.61 -16.64 -17.68
N PHE A 179 9.34 -17.02 -17.91
CA PHE A 179 8.81 -18.29 -17.44
C PHE A 179 9.31 -19.44 -18.31
N LYS A 180 10.16 -20.31 -17.76
CA LYS A 180 10.69 -21.50 -18.45
C LYS A 180 9.90 -22.80 -18.19
N GLY A 181 8.68 -22.72 -17.64
CA GLY A 181 7.84 -23.90 -17.46
C GLY A 181 7.44 -24.55 -18.78
N ASN A 182 6.70 -25.67 -18.73
CA ASN A 182 6.31 -26.52 -19.89
C ASN A 182 5.35 -25.84 -20.91
N LEU A 183 5.53 -24.57 -21.24
CA LEU A 183 4.90 -23.95 -22.38
C LEU A 183 5.61 -24.47 -23.64
N LYS A 184 4.96 -25.38 -24.37
CA LYS A 184 5.35 -25.66 -25.76
C LYS A 184 5.16 -24.36 -26.53
N TYR A 185 6.26 -23.77 -26.98
CA TYR A 185 6.27 -22.61 -27.87
C TYR A 185 5.57 -22.99 -29.18
N ASP A 186 4.34 -22.52 -29.37
CA ASP A 186 3.51 -22.80 -30.56
C ASP A 186 3.68 -21.74 -31.67
N GLY A 187 4.70 -20.88 -31.55
CA GLY A 187 5.00 -19.80 -32.50
C GLY A 187 3.99 -18.65 -32.50
N ARG A 188 2.95 -18.69 -31.67
CA ARG A 188 1.93 -17.63 -31.55
C ARG A 188 1.82 -17.03 -30.15
N GLN A 189 2.35 -17.70 -29.13
CA GLN A 189 2.40 -17.14 -27.78
C GLN A 189 3.51 -16.12 -27.63
N ARG A 190 3.13 -14.85 -27.38
CA ARG A 190 4.06 -13.82 -26.91
C ARG A 190 4.75 -14.33 -25.64
N ALA A 191 6.07 -14.22 -25.61
CA ALA A 191 6.89 -14.55 -24.44
C ALA A 191 6.29 -13.90 -23.19
N ARG A 192 6.04 -14.72 -22.16
CA ARG A 192 5.46 -14.28 -20.89
C ARG A 192 6.51 -14.34 -19.79
N HIS A 193 6.56 -13.26 -19.02
CA HIS A 193 7.40 -13.09 -17.85
C HIS A 193 6.63 -13.52 -16.62
N ASP A 194 7.28 -14.35 -15.80
CA ASP A 194 6.76 -14.75 -14.50
C ASP A 194 7.63 -14.11 -13.43
N LEU A 195 7.13 -13.01 -12.87
CA LEU A 195 7.79 -12.35 -11.76
C LEU A 195 7.25 -12.89 -10.45
N ASP A 196 8.18 -13.11 -9.52
CA ASP A 196 7.87 -13.19 -8.11
C ASP A 196 8.55 -12.04 -7.34
N GLN A 197 8.14 -11.82 -6.10
CA GLN A 197 8.78 -10.79 -5.27
C GLN A 197 10.25 -11.09 -4.97
N ASN A 198 10.70 -12.35 -4.98
CA ASN A 198 12.11 -12.68 -4.75
C ASN A 198 12.95 -12.12 -5.91
N TRP A 199 12.48 -12.29 -7.14
CA TRP A 199 13.08 -11.69 -8.33
C TRP A 199 13.13 -10.15 -8.23
N LEU A 200 12.00 -9.50 -7.93
CA LEU A 200 11.94 -8.03 -7.80
C LEU A 200 12.91 -7.52 -6.73
N SER A 201 12.97 -8.21 -5.59
CA SER A 201 13.84 -7.82 -4.49
C SER A 201 15.33 -7.90 -4.87
N ARG A 202 15.73 -8.88 -5.68
CA ARG A 202 17.11 -9.03 -6.19
C ARG A 202 17.52 -7.88 -7.10
N LYS A 203 16.63 -7.44 -7.99
CA LYS A 203 16.93 -6.36 -8.95
C LYS A 203 16.91 -4.96 -8.37
N GLN A 204 16.05 -4.69 -7.39
CA GLN A 204 15.89 -3.34 -6.84
C GLN A 204 16.95 -2.98 -5.78
N ASN A 205 18.06 -3.74 -5.65
CA ASN A 205 18.99 -3.65 -4.51
C ASN A 205 18.31 -3.75 -3.13
N ILE A 206 17.05 -4.21 -3.08
CA ILE A 206 16.33 -4.51 -1.83
C ILE A 206 17.00 -5.70 -1.12
N VAL A 207 17.74 -6.54 -1.85
CA VAL A 207 18.43 -7.75 -1.37
C VAL A 207 19.61 -7.52 -0.42
N LYS A 208 19.92 -6.29 0.03
CA LYS A 208 20.65 -6.16 1.30
C LYS A 208 19.80 -6.43 2.55
N LYS A 209 18.48 -6.60 2.42
CA LYS A 209 17.62 -7.14 3.49
C LYS A 209 17.14 -8.54 3.09
N ASP A 210 17.79 -9.57 3.59
CA ASP A 210 17.18 -10.89 3.68
C ASP A 210 15.89 -10.75 4.51
N TRP A 211 14.73 -10.83 3.85
CA TRP A 211 13.43 -10.72 4.51
C TRP A 211 13.08 -11.99 5.32
N ASN A 212 14.00 -12.95 5.40
CA ASN A 212 13.96 -14.05 6.36
C ASN A 212 14.37 -13.57 7.75
N PHE A 213 13.36 -13.31 8.57
CA PHE A 213 13.56 -12.92 9.97
C PHE A 213 13.25 -14.07 10.93
N LYS A 214 13.27 -15.33 10.47
CA LYS A 214 13.04 -16.47 11.34
C LYS A 214 14.04 -16.49 12.49
N GLY A 215 13.53 -16.59 13.71
CA GLY A 215 14.32 -16.53 14.94
C GLY A 215 14.72 -15.13 15.40
N TYR A 216 14.48 -14.08 14.59
CA TYR A 216 14.69 -12.70 15.05
C TYR A 216 13.57 -12.29 16.00
N ASN A 217 13.93 -11.44 16.94
CA ASN A 217 13.01 -10.72 17.79
C ASN A 217 12.38 -9.58 16.98
N CYS A 218 11.09 -9.67 16.74
CA CYS A 218 10.30 -8.73 15.95
C CYS A 218 9.46 -7.85 16.88
N TYR A 219 9.64 -6.52 16.80
CA TYR A 219 8.87 -5.54 17.57
C TYR A 219 7.54 -5.15 16.91
N ALA A 220 7.05 -5.95 15.96
CA ALA A 220 5.66 -5.87 15.51
C ALA A 220 4.73 -6.07 16.72
N GLY A 221 3.79 -5.14 16.93
CA GLY A 221 3.02 -5.01 18.17
C GLY A 221 3.40 -3.77 19.01
N GLU A 222 4.63 -3.28 18.89
CA GLU A 222 5.04 -1.99 19.47
C GLU A 222 5.19 -0.92 18.38
N ASP A 223 5.92 -1.24 17.32
CA ASP A 223 6.20 -0.29 16.23
C ASP A 223 5.01 -0.14 15.28
N THR A 224 4.26 -1.22 15.12
CA THR A 224 3.15 -1.35 14.17
C THR A 224 2.04 -2.18 14.79
N LEU A 225 0.80 -1.78 14.53
CA LEU A 225 -0.39 -2.50 14.94
C LEU A 225 -1.34 -2.64 13.75
N VAL A 226 -1.99 -3.79 13.65
CA VAL A 226 -3.06 -4.04 12.68
C VAL A 226 -4.35 -4.24 13.44
N ILE A 227 -5.36 -3.46 13.10
CA ILE A 227 -6.73 -3.62 13.62
C ILE A 227 -7.56 -4.17 12.48
N ASP A 228 -8.14 -5.36 12.66
CA ASP A 228 -9.02 -5.93 11.65
C ASP A 228 -10.48 -5.47 11.79
N HIS A 229 -11.33 -5.91 10.88
CA HIS A 229 -12.74 -5.53 10.82
C HIS A 229 -13.58 -6.02 12.02
N LEU A 230 -13.08 -6.96 12.82
CA LEU A 230 -13.71 -7.41 14.07
C LEU A 230 -13.21 -6.62 15.28
N GLY A 231 -12.26 -5.71 15.07
CA GLY A 231 -11.62 -4.93 16.12
C GLY A 231 -10.53 -5.70 16.86
N ASP A 232 -10.12 -6.88 16.38
CA ASP A 232 -8.99 -7.60 16.96
C ASP A 232 -7.69 -6.88 16.58
N VAL A 233 -6.83 -6.73 17.58
CA VAL A 233 -5.54 -6.04 17.45
C VAL A 233 -4.45 -7.09 17.29
N TRP A 234 -3.70 -6.99 16.21
CA TRP A 234 -2.61 -7.89 15.84
C TRP A 234 -1.29 -7.14 15.78
N ARG A 235 -0.20 -7.88 16.01
CA ARG A 235 1.17 -7.38 15.85
C ARG A 235 1.47 -6.93 14.42
N GLY A 236 0.91 -7.63 13.44
CA GLY A 236 1.10 -7.39 12.02
C GLY A 236 0.18 -8.27 11.19
N TRP A 237 0.14 -8.02 9.88
CA TRP A 237 -0.68 -8.78 8.93
C TRP A 237 -0.26 -10.25 8.81
N CYS A 238 0.97 -10.57 9.16
CA CYS A 238 1.50 -11.93 9.19
C CYS A 238 0.80 -12.84 10.22
N LYS A 239 0.08 -12.25 11.20
CA LYS A 239 -0.62 -12.92 12.30
C LYS A 239 0.27 -13.93 13.06
N VAL A 240 1.56 -13.61 13.21
CA VAL A 240 2.46 -14.38 14.08
C VAL A 240 2.12 -14.04 15.53
N GLY A 241 1.89 -15.08 16.33
CA GLY A 241 1.37 -14.96 17.70
C GLY A 241 -0.15 -14.84 17.75
N SER A 242 -0.68 -14.70 18.96
CA SER A 242 -2.10 -14.46 19.22
C SER A 242 -2.45 -12.97 19.09
N PRO A 243 -3.74 -12.62 18.93
CA PRO A 243 -4.20 -11.23 19.06
C PRO A 243 -3.72 -10.62 20.38
N LEU A 244 -3.39 -9.33 20.35
CA LEU A 244 -3.03 -8.51 21.51
C LEU A 244 -4.23 -8.10 22.35
N GLY A 245 -5.45 -8.29 21.82
CA GLY A 245 -6.72 -7.99 22.46
C GLY A 245 -7.74 -7.50 21.42
N ASN A 246 -8.85 -6.97 21.90
CA ASN A 246 -9.94 -6.46 21.05
C ASN A 246 -10.37 -5.06 21.51
N LEU A 247 -10.61 -4.16 20.55
CA LEU A 247 -10.98 -2.78 20.82
C LEU A 247 -12.35 -2.63 21.50
N SER A 248 -13.32 -3.47 21.14
CA SER A 248 -14.65 -3.47 21.74
C SER A 248 -14.62 -3.97 23.18
N LYS A 249 -13.70 -4.89 23.48
CA LYS A 249 -13.49 -5.43 24.84
C LYS A 249 -12.56 -4.57 25.70
N ARG A 250 -11.89 -3.57 25.10
CA ARG A 250 -10.92 -2.67 25.77
C ARG A 250 -9.86 -3.42 26.59
N ASN A 251 -9.35 -4.52 26.04
CA ASN A 251 -8.36 -5.39 26.69
C ASN A 251 -7.08 -5.55 25.86
N VAL A 252 -6.76 -4.53 25.05
CA VAL A 252 -5.59 -4.54 24.17
C VAL A 252 -4.31 -4.30 24.97
N ASN A 253 -3.34 -5.21 24.82
CA ASN A 253 -1.97 -4.99 25.28
C ASN A 253 -1.20 -4.13 24.26
N PHE A 254 -0.99 -2.86 24.59
CA PHE A 254 -0.25 -1.89 23.77
C PHE A 254 1.27 -1.91 23.98
N ASP A 255 1.77 -2.70 24.93
CA ASP A 255 3.21 -2.90 25.13
C ASP A 255 3.58 -4.39 25.24
N PRO A 256 3.39 -5.15 24.15
CA PRO A 256 3.46 -6.60 24.20
C PRO A 256 4.90 -7.15 24.07
N GLY A 257 5.93 -6.30 24.08
CA GLY A 257 7.31 -6.73 23.84
C GLY A 257 7.55 -7.20 22.40
N TYR A 258 8.74 -7.73 22.16
CA TYR A 258 9.03 -8.45 20.91
C TYR A 258 8.38 -9.84 20.89
N ILE A 259 8.29 -10.41 19.68
CA ILE A 259 7.99 -11.84 19.48
C ILE A 259 9.05 -12.47 18.58
N GLN A 260 9.44 -13.71 18.86
CA GLN A 260 10.30 -14.46 17.94
C GLN A 260 9.54 -14.81 16.67
N CYS A 261 10.05 -14.35 15.52
CA CYS A 261 9.41 -14.58 14.23
C CYS A 261 9.56 -16.05 13.79
N THR A 262 8.44 -16.67 13.42
CA THR A 262 8.38 -18.08 12.98
C THR A 262 8.31 -18.24 11.47
N LYS A 263 8.20 -17.13 10.72
CA LYS A 263 8.06 -17.15 9.25
C LYS A 263 9.43 -17.15 8.59
N ASP A 264 9.60 -18.00 7.58
CA ASP A 264 10.80 -18.03 6.73
C ASP A 264 10.91 -16.81 5.80
N THR A 265 9.85 -16.00 5.68
CA THR A 265 9.87 -14.78 4.88
C THR A 265 8.79 -13.80 5.37
N CYS A 266 9.18 -12.55 5.64
CA CYS A 266 8.27 -11.44 5.91
C CYS A 266 7.72 -10.88 4.59
N ARG A 267 6.42 -11.09 4.35
CA ARG A 267 5.82 -10.84 3.03
C ARG A 267 5.11 -9.49 2.91
N ASN A 268 4.62 -8.95 4.02
CA ASN A 268 3.83 -7.72 4.02
C ASN A 268 4.74 -6.51 4.24
N GLY A 269 4.63 -5.48 3.41
CA GLY A 269 5.45 -4.27 3.50
C GLY A 269 5.27 -3.51 4.83
N HIS A 270 4.08 -3.54 5.41
CA HIS A 270 3.83 -2.97 6.73
C HIS A 270 4.59 -3.74 7.83
N ASP A 271 4.56 -5.08 7.79
CA ASP A 271 5.29 -5.89 8.78
C ASP A 271 6.80 -5.77 8.60
N GLN A 272 7.27 -5.50 7.37
CA GLN A 272 8.68 -5.34 7.04
C GLN A 272 9.32 -4.13 7.73
N VAL A 273 8.57 -3.04 7.98
CA VAL A 273 9.11 -1.81 8.59
C VAL A 273 9.33 -1.89 10.09
N ALA A 274 8.70 -2.86 10.80
CA ALA A 274 8.94 -3.05 12.23
C ALA A 274 10.41 -3.37 12.51
N ARG A 275 10.94 -2.91 13.65
CA ARG A 275 12.31 -3.21 14.12
C ARG A 275 12.47 -4.71 14.34
N LYS A 276 13.63 -5.23 13.92
CA LYS A 276 13.97 -6.66 14.02
C LYS A 276 15.45 -6.79 14.38
N PHE A 277 15.74 -7.62 15.37
CA PHE A 277 17.08 -7.86 15.89
C PHE A 277 17.26 -9.34 16.21
N LYS A 278 18.50 -9.83 16.18
CA LYS A 278 18.83 -11.17 16.67
C LYS A 278 19.05 -11.12 18.17
#